data_AF-A0A7Y6PN62-F1
#
_entry.id   AF-A0A7Y6PN62-F1
#
_cell.length_a   1.000
_cell.length_b   1.000
_cell.length_c   1.000
_cell.angle_alpha   90.00
_cell.angle_beta   90.00
_cell.angle_gamma   90.00
#
_symmetry.space_group_name_H-M   'P 1'
#
loop_
_entity.id
_entity.type
_entity.pdbx_description
1 polymer ?
#
loop_
_entity_poly.entity_id
_entity_poly.type
_entity_poly.pdbx_seq_one_letter_code
_entity_poly.pdbx_strand_id
1 'polypeptide(L)'
;MDSTVVDVDASNAQPVTLTVTFDGTPVAGVKVYFQNPDSSLISNTLTDDDGVATALMPNGGFVTSVDAFGVPVPAGVSRREVHIYSGVKPGDHLNLANHSFDSQTVEITGPIDTTAGVTTYEMSSPCGRTRVANPGSAGGPPIWTLSLDRPCPTTDFLLTSLDGEEQIVHWAYVPNVAVGPTIDLSSASLTSTPTTKTYALSNADAFGSQAFVRQVLASSHGPVEEFQDTASDLNVNLLLAASMGLPSFPNAIDIVDVSAAPNVDAEHHLIDWGAFANSYAVDVGARALPEISAPTVDTTLHQLTWTQAVGGAVPDFVTAFATVTRSEPSFSNWRVWIAAPAGTSIALPTLPTDVADFNIAATDEVFITNVNLGKVPGGYDAVRANIFDLAFAVLDGRSPTTFITGATGSATLELWAPRGRLARTAPQKRILTGRTH
;
A
#
# COMPACT_ATOMS: atom_id res chain seq x y z
N MET A 1 -55.71 1.04 11.35
CA MET A 1 -55.01 0.27 10.30
C MET A 1 -53.63 0.01 10.86
N ASP A 2 -53.46 -1.21 11.34
CA ASP A 2 -52.26 -1.69 12.02
C ASP A 2 -51.26 -2.10 10.94
N SER A 3 -50.21 -1.29 10.77
CA SER A 3 -49.17 -1.50 9.77
C SER A 3 -47.97 -2.11 10.48
N THR A 4 -48.05 -3.39 10.80
CA THR A 4 -46.86 -4.20 11.10
C THR A 4 -46.07 -4.35 9.80
N VAL A 5 -45.27 -3.34 9.47
CA VAL A 5 -44.16 -3.52 8.54
C VAL A 5 -43.22 -4.51 9.20
N VAL A 6 -43.37 -5.78 8.82
CA VAL A 6 -42.34 -6.78 9.09
C VAL A 6 -41.11 -6.26 8.35
N ASP A 7 -40.09 -5.89 9.10
CA ASP A 7 -38.80 -5.56 8.54
C ASP A 7 -38.19 -6.88 8.03
N VAL A 8 -38.47 -7.21 6.76
CA VAL A 8 -38.04 -8.46 6.11
C VAL A 8 -36.51 -8.45 5.86
N ASP A 9 -35.83 -7.34 6.17
CA ASP A 9 -34.41 -7.14 5.91
C ASP A 9 -33.51 -7.43 7.12
N ALA A 10 -33.98 -8.20 8.11
CA ALA A 10 -33.08 -8.83 9.08
C ALA A 10 -32.18 -9.81 8.32
N SER A 11 -31.03 -9.35 7.82
CA SER A 11 -30.10 -10.17 7.06
C SER A 11 -29.77 -11.40 7.91
N ASN A 12 -30.06 -12.59 7.38
CA ASN A 12 -29.73 -13.83 8.07
C ASN A 12 -28.24 -13.83 8.38
N ALA A 13 -27.89 -14.04 9.66
CA ALA A 13 -26.50 -14.17 10.05
C ALA A 13 -25.84 -15.27 9.21
N GLN A 14 -24.67 -14.96 8.65
CA GLN A 14 -23.85 -15.90 7.88
C GLN A 14 -22.46 -15.96 8.50
N PRO A 15 -21.70 -17.05 8.24
CA PRO A 15 -20.33 -17.13 8.70
C PRO A 15 -19.52 -15.97 8.16
N VAL A 16 -18.80 -15.30 9.04
CA VAL A 16 -17.67 -14.43 8.72
C VAL A 16 -16.42 -15.21 9.06
N THR A 17 -15.40 -15.14 8.21
CA THR A 17 -14.09 -15.73 8.47
C THR A 17 -13.00 -14.66 8.56
N LEU A 18 -12.01 -14.92 9.40
CA LEU A 18 -10.72 -14.22 9.39
C LEU A 18 -9.62 -15.27 9.16
N THR A 19 -8.87 -15.11 8.08
CA THR A 19 -7.66 -15.89 7.80
C THR A 19 -6.45 -15.07 8.20
N VAL A 20 -5.55 -15.65 8.99
CA VAL A 20 -4.28 -15.02 9.39
C VAL A 20 -3.11 -15.80 8.80
N THR A 21 -2.24 -15.10 8.06
CA THR A 21 -1.06 -15.70 7.43
C THR A 21 0.21 -14.90 7.71
N PHE A 22 1.33 -15.58 7.92
CA PHE A 22 2.66 -15.00 7.99
C PHE A 22 3.54 -15.65 6.92
N ASP A 23 4.06 -14.86 5.98
CA ASP A 23 4.78 -15.36 4.79
C ASP A 23 3.97 -16.41 3.99
N GLY A 24 2.67 -16.16 3.84
CA GLY A 24 1.74 -17.08 3.18
C GLY A 24 1.47 -18.38 3.96
N THR A 25 2.11 -18.58 5.11
CA THR A 25 1.87 -19.72 5.99
C THR A 25 0.77 -19.39 6.99
N PRO A 26 -0.24 -20.26 7.18
CA PRO A 26 -1.27 -20.04 8.19
C PRO A 26 -0.73 -19.87 9.63
N VAL A 27 -1.31 -18.95 10.40
CA VAL A 27 -0.95 -18.70 11.80
C VAL A 27 -2.06 -19.20 12.73
N ALA A 28 -1.84 -20.37 13.33
CA ALA A 28 -2.73 -20.95 14.33
C ALA A 28 -2.63 -20.25 15.70
N GLY A 29 -3.68 -20.33 16.51
CA GLY A 29 -3.67 -19.85 17.89
C GLY A 29 -3.82 -18.33 18.05
N VAL A 30 -4.10 -17.59 16.97
CA VAL A 30 -4.35 -16.14 17.03
C VAL A 30 -5.71 -15.88 17.64
N LYS A 31 -5.77 -14.98 18.61
CA LYS A 31 -7.00 -14.66 19.33
C LYS A 31 -7.87 -13.70 18.52
N VAL A 32 -9.10 -14.11 18.25
CA VAL A 32 -10.05 -13.38 17.40
C VAL A 32 -11.39 -13.21 18.10
N TYR A 33 -11.88 -11.97 18.11
CA TYR A 33 -13.17 -11.58 18.65
C TYR A 33 -14.12 -11.17 17.55
N PHE A 34 -15.32 -11.75 17.56
CA PHE A 34 -16.44 -11.37 16.71
C PHE A 34 -17.46 -10.66 17.60
N GLN A 35 -17.78 -9.40 17.28
CA GLN A 35 -18.65 -8.54 18.10
C GLN A 35 -19.78 -7.94 17.26
N ASN A 36 -20.92 -7.71 17.89
CA ASN A 36 -22.04 -6.96 17.32
C ASN A 36 -21.66 -5.48 17.11
N PRO A 37 -22.45 -4.70 16.34
CA PRO A 37 -22.21 -3.26 16.15
C PRO A 37 -22.18 -2.45 17.47
N ASP A 38 -22.80 -2.93 18.53
CA ASP A 38 -22.78 -2.33 19.88
C ASP A 38 -21.60 -2.80 20.76
N SER A 39 -20.62 -3.47 20.15
CA SER A 39 -19.47 -4.12 20.80
C SER A 39 -19.82 -5.31 21.72
N SER A 40 -21.07 -5.76 21.82
CA SER A 40 -21.37 -6.99 22.56
C SER A 40 -20.73 -8.20 21.89
N LEU A 41 -20.13 -9.09 22.69
CA LEU A 41 -19.41 -10.25 22.20
C LEU A 41 -20.37 -11.29 21.59
N ILE A 42 -20.09 -11.71 20.36
CA ILE A 42 -20.74 -12.86 19.71
C ILE A 42 -19.92 -14.12 19.99
N SER A 43 -18.63 -14.08 19.69
CA SER A 43 -17.71 -15.21 19.84
C SER A 43 -16.27 -14.74 20.07
N ASN A 44 -15.51 -15.53 20.83
CA ASN A 44 -14.07 -15.42 20.96
C ASN A 44 -13.49 -16.81 20.65
N THR A 45 -12.63 -16.89 19.65
CA THR A 45 -11.99 -18.14 19.24
C THR A 45 -10.53 -17.91 18.92
N LEU A 46 -9.79 -19.00 18.87
CA LEU A 46 -8.46 -19.01 18.26
C LEU A 46 -8.59 -19.36 16.77
N THR A 47 -7.65 -18.89 15.95
CA THR A 47 -7.44 -19.46 14.62
C THR A 47 -7.01 -20.92 14.74
N ASP A 48 -7.50 -21.76 13.84
CA ASP A 48 -7.15 -23.17 13.74
C ASP A 48 -5.81 -23.42 13.02
N ASP A 49 -5.47 -24.68 12.73
CA ASP A 49 -4.24 -25.06 12.04
C ASP A 49 -4.15 -24.50 10.61
N ASP A 50 -5.30 -24.14 10.01
CA ASP A 50 -5.39 -23.46 8.71
C ASP A 50 -5.39 -21.93 8.86
N GLY A 51 -5.16 -21.41 10.08
CA GLY A 51 -5.09 -19.98 10.37
C GLY A 51 -6.44 -19.28 10.31
N VAL A 52 -7.55 -20.03 10.39
CA VAL A 52 -8.90 -19.51 10.20
C VAL A 52 -9.64 -19.42 11.54
N ALA A 53 -10.30 -18.28 11.77
CA ALA A 53 -11.30 -18.09 12.80
C ALA A 53 -12.66 -17.79 12.16
N THR A 54 -13.77 -18.30 12.70
CA THR A 54 -15.10 -18.06 12.15
C THR A 54 -16.19 -17.87 13.21
N ALA A 55 -17.19 -17.06 12.89
CA ALA A 55 -18.43 -16.94 13.66
C ALA A 55 -19.61 -16.50 12.76
N LEU A 56 -20.83 -16.86 13.15
CA LEU A 56 -22.04 -16.29 12.55
C LEU A 56 -22.22 -14.85 13.03
N MET A 57 -22.18 -13.87 12.11
CA MET A 57 -22.33 -12.47 12.47
C MET A 57 -23.54 -11.83 11.80
N PRO A 58 -24.20 -10.87 12.48
CA PRO A 58 -25.09 -9.94 11.82
C PRO A 58 -24.29 -8.90 11.02
N ASN A 59 -25.00 -8.08 10.25
CA ASN A 59 -24.42 -6.98 9.51
C ASN A 59 -23.91 -5.84 10.42
N GLY A 60 -22.75 -5.29 10.08
CA GLY A 60 -22.17 -4.09 10.70
C GLY A 60 -21.27 -4.34 11.92
N GLY A 61 -20.97 -5.59 12.25
CA GLY A 61 -20.19 -5.94 13.44
C GLY A 61 -18.70 -5.63 13.33
N PHE A 62 -17.95 -6.07 14.34
CA PHE A 62 -16.49 -5.98 14.41
C PHE A 62 -15.83 -7.35 14.39
N VAL A 63 -14.70 -7.46 13.70
CA VAL A 63 -13.76 -8.58 13.84
C VAL A 63 -12.42 -8.03 14.29
N THR A 64 -11.98 -8.46 15.47
CA THR A 64 -10.75 -7.98 16.09
C THR A 64 -9.77 -9.12 16.32
N SER A 65 -8.55 -9.03 15.78
CA SER A 65 -7.44 -9.93 16.11
C SER A 65 -6.48 -9.26 17.07
N VAL A 66 -5.93 -10.03 18.02
CA VAL A 66 -4.96 -9.55 19.02
C VAL A 66 -3.64 -10.29 18.86
N ASP A 67 -2.54 -9.52 18.79
CA ASP A 67 -1.15 -10.00 18.74
C ASP A 67 -0.89 -11.03 17.63
N ALA A 68 -1.56 -10.86 16.48
CA ALA A 68 -1.65 -11.85 15.40
C ALA A 68 -0.32 -12.39 14.87
N PHE A 69 0.75 -11.59 14.92
CA PHE A 69 2.05 -11.97 14.34
C PHE A 69 3.12 -12.24 15.38
N GLY A 70 2.84 -12.04 16.67
CA GLY A 70 3.70 -12.43 17.80
C GLY A 70 5.20 -12.11 17.67
N VAL A 71 5.58 -11.15 16.80
CA VAL A 71 6.94 -11.10 16.25
C VAL A 71 7.93 -10.95 17.40
N PRO A 72 8.85 -11.92 17.59
CA PRO A 72 9.88 -11.82 18.61
C PRO A 72 10.76 -10.60 18.29
N VAL A 73 10.46 -9.48 18.93
CA VAL A 73 11.30 -8.29 18.87
C VAL A 73 12.55 -8.59 19.72
N PRO A 74 13.75 -8.11 19.33
CA PRO A 74 14.96 -8.30 20.12
C PRO A 74 14.73 -7.98 21.60
N ALA A 75 15.25 -8.85 22.48
CA ALA A 75 14.87 -8.99 23.89
C ALA A 75 14.45 -7.69 24.60
N GLY A 76 13.17 -7.62 25.02
CA GLY A 76 12.68 -6.63 25.99
C GLY A 76 11.57 -5.70 25.51
N VAL A 77 11.22 -5.70 24.22
CA VAL A 77 10.05 -4.97 23.70
C VAL A 77 9.10 -6.00 23.13
N SER A 78 7.85 -6.06 23.57
CA SER A 78 6.80 -6.80 22.83
C SER A 78 6.11 -5.79 21.93
N ARG A 79 5.98 -6.09 20.63
CA ARG A 79 5.11 -5.32 19.74
C ARG A 79 3.72 -5.93 19.86
N ARG A 80 2.90 -5.33 20.73
CA ARG A 80 1.51 -5.72 20.84
C ARG A 80 0.69 -4.99 19.79
N GLU A 81 -0.19 -5.70 19.10
CA GLU A 81 -0.92 -5.14 17.97
C GLU A 81 -2.37 -5.65 17.97
N VAL A 82 -3.29 -4.75 17.63
CA VAL A 82 -4.71 -5.05 17.44
C VAL A 82 -5.10 -4.63 16.05
N HIS A 83 -5.77 -5.52 15.31
CA HIS A 83 -6.32 -5.22 13.98
C HIS A 83 -7.84 -5.36 14.05
N ILE A 84 -8.55 -4.33 13.61
CA ILE A 84 -9.99 -4.19 13.77
C ILE A 84 -10.63 -3.95 12.41
N TYR A 85 -11.46 -4.89 11.97
CA TYR A 85 -12.39 -4.68 10.87
C TYR A 85 -13.72 -4.21 11.45
N SER A 86 -14.19 -3.04 11.02
CA SER A 86 -15.49 -2.48 11.40
C SER A 86 -16.45 -2.55 10.22
N GLY A 87 -17.76 -2.63 10.47
CA GLY A 87 -18.75 -2.70 9.40
C GLY A 87 -18.68 -4.00 8.60
N VAL A 88 -18.37 -5.10 9.28
CA VAL A 88 -18.28 -6.45 8.70
C VAL A 88 -19.68 -6.96 8.35
N LYS A 89 -19.82 -7.60 7.19
CA LYS A 89 -21.08 -8.13 6.65
C LYS A 89 -21.15 -9.64 6.78
N PRO A 90 -22.37 -10.23 6.85
CA PRO A 90 -22.53 -11.68 6.78
C PRO A 90 -21.89 -12.24 5.49
N GLY A 91 -21.08 -13.29 5.59
CA GLY A 91 -20.43 -13.92 4.45
C GLY A 91 -19.04 -13.36 4.10
N ASP A 92 -18.55 -12.36 4.83
CA ASP A 92 -17.22 -11.82 4.61
C ASP A 92 -16.11 -12.85 4.86
N HIS A 93 -15.08 -12.77 4.03
CA HIS A 93 -13.82 -13.51 4.17
C HIS A 93 -12.69 -12.49 4.31
N LEU A 94 -12.26 -12.25 5.55
CA LEU A 94 -11.25 -11.27 5.90
C LEU A 94 -9.87 -11.92 5.91
N ASN A 95 -8.85 -11.21 5.46
CA ASN A 95 -7.47 -11.70 5.40
C ASN A 95 -6.55 -10.70 6.12
N LEU A 96 -5.84 -11.21 7.12
CA LEU A 96 -4.80 -10.47 7.82
C LEU A 96 -3.45 -11.15 7.53
N ALA A 97 -2.69 -10.57 6.62
CA ALA A 97 -1.39 -11.08 6.23
C ALA A 97 -0.26 -10.21 6.78
N ASN A 98 0.89 -10.84 7.04
CA ASN A 98 2.16 -10.17 7.24
C ASN A 98 3.27 -11.02 6.62
N HIS A 99 4.44 -10.43 6.45
CA HIS A 99 5.59 -11.07 5.84
C HIS A 99 6.84 -10.75 6.65
N SER A 100 7.75 -11.71 6.75
CA SER A 100 9.11 -11.43 7.16
C SER A 100 9.82 -10.58 6.12
N PHE A 101 10.87 -9.90 6.58
CA PHE A 101 11.82 -9.21 5.72
C PHE A 101 13.10 -10.04 5.63
N ASP A 102 12.96 -11.37 5.49
CA ASP A 102 14.10 -12.25 5.35
C ASP A 102 14.75 -11.98 3.99
N SER A 103 15.96 -11.44 4.04
CA SER A 103 16.73 -11.14 2.83
C SER A 103 17.42 -12.40 2.33
N GLN A 104 17.13 -12.83 1.10
CA GLN A 104 17.94 -13.81 0.39
C GLN A 104 18.92 -13.09 -0.54
N THR A 105 20.20 -13.41 -0.45
CA THR A 105 21.20 -12.91 -1.42
C THR A 105 21.33 -13.87 -2.60
N VAL A 106 21.27 -13.33 -3.82
CA VAL A 106 21.42 -14.06 -5.08
C VAL A 106 22.54 -13.43 -5.91
N GLU A 107 23.37 -14.27 -6.54
CA GLU A 107 24.35 -13.82 -7.53
C GLU A 107 23.74 -13.89 -8.93
N ILE A 108 23.79 -12.79 -9.68
CA ILE A 108 23.19 -12.71 -11.02
C ILE A 108 24.25 -12.29 -12.02
N THR A 109 24.40 -13.02 -13.11
CA THR A 109 25.20 -12.61 -14.27
C THR A 109 24.26 -12.05 -15.34
N GLY A 110 24.59 -10.96 -16.02
CA GLY A 110 23.75 -10.50 -17.12
C GLY A 110 24.47 -9.88 -18.30
N PRO A 111 23.72 -9.29 -19.25
CA PRO A 111 24.27 -8.94 -20.54
C PRO A 111 25.20 -7.72 -20.43
N ILE A 112 26.17 -7.66 -21.33
CA ILE A 112 27.05 -6.50 -21.47
C ILE A 112 26.40 -5.52 -22.46
N ASP A 113 26.12 -4.31 -22.02
CA ASP A 113 25.87 -3.17 -22.88
C ASP A 113 27.21 -2.53 -23.30
N THR A 114 27.53 -2.67 -24.60
CA THR A 114 28.78 -2.12 -25.17
C THR A 114 28.61 -0.69 -25.69
N THR A 115 27.45 -0.07 -25.46
CA THR A 115 27.15 1.27 -25.92
C THR A 115 27.97 2.31 -25.16
N ALA A 116 28.59 3.23 -25.91
CA ALA A 116 29.32 4.34 -25.33
C ALA A 116 28.39 5.21 -24.48
N GLY A 117 28.83 5.58 -23.28
CA GLY A 117 28.07 6.42 -22.35
C GLY A 117 27.34 5.67 -21.25
N VAL A 118 27.18 4.34 -21.36
CA VAL A 118 26.61 3.53 -20.27
C VAL A 118 27.56 3.53 -19.08
N THR A 119 27.09 4.02 -17.93
CA THR A 119 27.88 4.10 -16.69
C THR A 119 27.42 3.10 -15.63
N THR A 120 26.15 2.68 -15.68
CA THR A 120 25.52 1.94 -14.59
C THR A 120 24.51 0.95 -15.13
N TYR A 121 24.34 -0.17 -14.42
CA TYR A 121 23.21 -1.09 -14.61
C TYR A 121 22.33 -1.08 -13.38
N GLU A 122 21.03 -1.06 -13.61
CA GLU A 122 20.00 -1.31 -12.59
C GLU A 122 19.24 -2.56 -12.99
N MET A 123 18.98 -3.41 -12.00
CA MET A 123 18.21 -4.62 -12.18
C MET A 123 17.15 -4.67 -11.08
N SER A 124 15.92 -4.87 -11.51
CA SER A 124 14.76 -4.82 -10.64
C SER A 124 13.84 -6.00 -10.90
N SER A 125 13.19 -6.44 -9.82
CA SER A 125 12.22 -7.52 -9.80
C SER A 125 11.17 -7.23 -8.71
N PRO A 126 10.00 -7.89 -8.76
CA PRO A 126 9.02 -7.88 -7.67
C PRO A 126 9.54 -8.21 -6.28
N CYS A 127 10.71 -8.84 -6.21
CA CYS A 127 11.26 -9.39 -4.98
C CYS A 127 12.49 -8.64 -4.50
N GLY A 128 13.01 -7.69 -5.26
CA GLY A 128 14.20 -6.92 -4.90
C GLY A 128 14.79 -6.16 -6.06
N ARG A 129 15.71 -5.24 -5.74
CA ARG A 129 16.42 -4.42 -6.72
C ARG A 129 17.90 -4.28 -6.36
N THR A 130 18.76 -4.10 -7.36
CA THR A 130 20.19 -3.83 -7.16
C THR A 130 20.74 -2.95 -8.28
N ARG A 131 21.87 -2.29 -7.99
CA ARG A 131 22.53 -1.36 -8.89
C ARG A 131 24.03 -1.58 -8.84
N VAL A 132 24.69 -1.61 -9.99
CA VAL A 132 26.16 -1.73 -10.07
C VAL A 132 26.72 -0.82 -11.17
N ALA A 133 27.94 -0.33 -10.93
CA ALA A 133 28.70 0.37 -11.96
C ALA A 133 28.97 -0.53 -13.17
N ASN A 134 29.03 0.05 -14.37
CA ASN A 134 29.43 -0.65 -15.58
C ASN A 134 30.88 -1.16 -15.41
N PRO A 135 31.15 -2.47 -15.56
CA PRO A 135 32.51 -3.01 -15.44
C PRO A 135 33.47 -2.53 -16.56
N GLY A 136 32.95 -1.81 -17.56
CA GLY A 136 33.71 -1.31 -18.70
C GLY A 136 33.97 -2.39 -19.75
N SER A 137 34.45 -1.97 -20.92
CA SER A 137 34.59 -2.84 -22.11
C SER A 137 35.63 -3.96 -21.99
N ALA A 138 36.45 -3.97 -20.92
CA ALA A 138 37.46 -5.00 -20.66
C ALA A 138 37.05 -5.99 -19.54
N GLY A 139 35.97 -5.69 -18.81
CA GLY A 139 35.39 -6.60 -17.82
C GLY A 139 34.49 -7.62 -18.52
N GLY A 140 34.45 -8.86 -18.02
CA GLY A 140 33.44 -9.82 -18.46
C GLY A 140 32.01 -9.36 -18.14
N PRO A 141 31.02 -10.25 -18.30
CA PRO A 141 29.64 -9.96 -17.91
C PRO A 141 29.55 -9.38 -16.48
N PRO A 142 28.73 -8.34 -16.25
CA PRO A 142 28.51 -7.85 -14.90
C PRO A 142 27.95 -8.96 -14.01
N ILE A 143 28.53 -9.10 -12.81
CA ILE A 143 28.03 -9.97 -11.74
C ILE A 143 27.43 -9.06 -10.67
N TRP A 144 26.14 -9.27 -10.39
CA TRP A 144 25.38 -8.56 -9.38
C TRP A 144 25.20 -9.42 -8.14
N THR A 145 25.17 -8.76 -6.99
CA THR A 145 24.60 -9.33 -5.77
C THR A 145 23.27 -8.64 -5.52
N LEU A 146 22.18 -9.42 -5.59
CA LEU A 146 20.82 -8.94 -5.35
C LEU A 146 20.34 -9.45 -3.99
N SER A 147 19.91 -8.54 -3.12
CA SER A 147 19.13 -8.87 -1.94
C SER A 147 17.66 -8.93 -2.34
N LEU A 148 17.05 -10.10 -2.21
CA LEU A 148 15.62 -10.29 -2.34
C LEU A 148 15.00 -10.04 -0.98
N ASP A 149 14.15 -9.03 -0.87
CA ASP A 149 13.47 -8.64 0.37
C ASP A 149 12.40 -9.65 0.79
N ARG A 150 12.06 -10.60 -0.10
CA ARG A 150 11.11 -11.68 0.12
C ARG A 150 11.54 -12.93 -0.66
N PRO A 151 11.26 -14.14 -0.13
CA PRO A 151 11.49 -15.37 -0.87
C PRO A 151 10.52 -15.47 -2.06
N CYS A 152 11.07 -15.59 -3.26
CA CYS A 152 10.29 -15.73 -4.49
C CYS A 152 10.86 -16.90 -5.31
N PRO A 153 10.15 -18.03 -5.46
CA PRO A 153 10.68 -19.18 -6.20
C PRO A 153 10.82 -18.90 -7.70
N THR A 154 10.04 -17.97 -8.24
CA THR A 154 10.09 -17.50 -9.62
C THR A 154 9.74 -16.03 -9.63
N THR A 155 10.43 -15.25 -10.47
CA THR A 155 10.19 -13.81 -10.60
C THR A 155 10.50 -13.33 -12.02
N ASP A 156 10.20 -12.07 -12.30
CA ASP A 156 10.58 -11.42 -13.54
C ASP A 156 11.69 -10.39 -13.27
N PHE A 157 12.57 -10.22 -14.24
CA PHE A 157 13.65 -9.23 -14.16
C PHE A 157 13.48 -8.17 -15.24
N LEU A 158 13.64 -6.90 -14.86
CA LEU A 158 13.92 -5.80 -15.77
C LEU A 158 15.34 -5.35 -15.54
N LEU A 159 16.13 -5.37 -16.61
CA LEU A 159 17.51 -4.89 -16.64
C LEU A 159 17.51 -3.59 -17.42
N THR A 160 18.10 -2.54 -16.85
CA THR A 160 18.26 -1.25 -17.51
C THR A 160 19.72 -0.83 -17.47
N SER A 161 20.27 -0.42 -18.61
CA SER A 161 21.54 0.28 -18.67
C SER A 161 21.28 1.79 -18.65
N LEU A 162 22.07 2.50 -17.88
CA LEU A 162 21.90 3.93 -17.60
C LEU A 162 23.15 4.71 -18.00
N ASP A 163 22.98 5.92 -18.52
CA ASP A 163 24.09 6.83 -18.83
C ASP A 163 24.61 7.58 -17.58
N GLY A 164 25.49 8.57 -17.77
CA GLY A 164 26.03 9.38 -16.67
C GLY A 164 24.99 10.29 -16.00
N GLU A 165 23.88 10.49 -16.68
CA GLU A 165 22.72 11.29 -16.30
C GLU A 165 21.55 10.41 -15.81
N GLU A 166 21.80 9.12 -15.53
CA GLU A 166 20.82 8.09 -15.17
C GLU A 166 19.60 7.98 -16.11
N GLN A 167 19.75 8.33 -17.39
CA GLN A 167 18.75 8.04 -18.41
C GLN A 167 18.90 6.61 -18.94
N ILE A 168 17.77 5.98 -19.23
CA ILE A 168 17.75 4.63 -19.81
C ILE A 168 18.32 4.67 -21.22
N VAL A 169 19.42 3.96 -21.44
CA VAL A 169 20.05 3.77 -22.74
C VAL A 169 19.45 2.52 -23.41
N HIS A 170 19.56 1.38 -22.74
CA HIS A 170 18.94 0.12 -23.15
C HIS A 170 18.20 -0.55 -21.99
N TRP A 171 17.32 -1.48 -22.33
CA TRP A 171 16.66 -2.32 -21.34
C TRP A 171 16.38 -3.73 -21.88
N ALA A 172 16.21 -4.70 -21.00
CA ALA A 172 15.77 -6.06 -21.30
C ALA A 172 14.80 -6.55 -20.22
N TYR A 173 13.73 -7.21 -20.63
CA TYR A 173 12.78 -7.86 -19.73
C TYR A 173 12.88 -9.37 -19.88
N VAL A 174 13.09 -10.08 -18.77
CA VAL A 174 13.24 -11.54 -18.72
C VAL A 174 12.19 -12.12 -17.77
N PRO A 175 11.09 -12.69 -18.30
CA PRO A 175 10.01 -13.21 -17.46
C PRO A 175 10.26 -14.65 -17.00
N ASN A 176 9.55 -15.06 -15.93
CA ASN A 176 9.46 -16.42 -15.40
C ASN A 176 10.84 -17.05 -15.05
N VAL A 177 11.74 -16.27 -14.45
CA VAL A 177 13.06 -16.75 -14.06
C VAL A 177 12.97 -17.45 -12.70
N ALA A 178 13.34 -18.73 -12.66
CA ALA A 178 13.46 -19.47 -11.41
C ALA A 178 14.60 -18.89 -10.56
N VAL A 179 14.31 -18.62 -9.29
CA VAL A 179 15.29 -18.03 -8.36
C VAL A 179 16.10 -19.14 -7.70
N GLY A 180 17.39 -19.15 -7.99
CA GLY A 180 18.39 -20.00 -7.35
C GLY A 180 19.48 -19.16 -6.65
N PRO A 181 20.52 -19.79 -6.08
CA PRO A 181 21.67 -19.05 -5.53
C PRO A 181 22.45 -18.29 -6.61
N THR A 182 22.39 -18.78 -7.86
CA THR A 182 22.96 -18.14 -9.05
C THR A 182 21.91 -18.06 -10.16
N ILE A 183 21.89 -16.96 -10.90
CA ILE A 183 21.03 -16.74 -12.06
C ILE A 183 21.89 -16.22 -13.21
N ASP A 184 21.72 -16.79 -14.42
CA ASP A 184 22.41 -16.34 -15.63
C ASP A 184 21.43 -15.73 -16.63
N LEU A 185 21.51 -14.40 -16.77
CA LEU A 185 20.76 -13.57 -17.71
C LEU A 185 21.65 -13.04 -18.84
N SER A 186 22.88 -13.55 -19.01
CA SER A 186 23.87 -13.01 -19.96
C SER A 186 23.44 -13.05 -21.41
N SER A 187 22.47 -13.89 -21.75
CA SER A 187 21.88 -14.01 -23.09
C SER A 187 20.72 -13.04 -23.35
N ALA A 188 20.28 -12.27 -22.35
CA ALA A 188 19.21 -11.30 -22.51
C ALA A 188 19.58 -10.22 -23.54
N SER A 189 18.70 -9.97 -24.50
CA SER A 189 18.92 -8.98 -25.55
C SER A 189 18.48 -7.60 -25.10
N LEU A 190 19.42 -6.67 -25.05
CA LEU A 190 19.18 -5.27 -24.72
C LEU A 190 18.54 -4.51 -25.91
N THR A 191 17.45 -3.80 -25.65
CA THR A 191 16.67 -3.01 -26.63
C THR A 191 16.94 -1.52 -26.46
N SER A 192 17.06 -0.77 -27.56
CA SER A 192 17.72 0.54 -27.60
C SER A 192 16.85 1.79 -27.52
N THR A 193 15.58 1.67 -27.19
CA THR A 193 14.73 2.88 -27.14
C THR A 193 13.66 2.73 -26.07
N PRO A 194 13.73 3.52 -24.98
CA PRO A 194 12.60 3.64 -24.06
C PRO A 194 11.44 4.32 -24.79
N THR A 195 10.23 3.91 -24.47
CA THR A 195 9.02 4.55 -24.99
C THR A 195 8.73 5.80 -24.16
N THR A 196 8.61 6.95 -24.81
CA THR A 196 8.20 8.18 -24.12
C THR A 196 6.71 8.10 -23.78
N LYS A 197 6.41 8.22 -22.48
CA LYS A 197 5.05 8.36 -21.98
C LYS A 197 4.80 9.80 -21.52
N THR A 198 3.67 10.38 -21.89
CA THR A 198 3.27 11.74 -21.51
C THR A 198 2.14 11.74 -20.48
N TYR A 199 2.19 12.66 -19.54
CA TYR A 199 1.19 12.82 -18.48
C TYR A 199 0.51 14.18 -18.59
N ALA A 200 -0.82 14.21 -18.45
CA ALA A 200 -1.63 15.42 -18.46
C ALA A 200 -2.60 15.42 -17.26
N LEU A 201 -2.40 16.33 -16.32
CA LEU A 201 -3.18 16.41 -15.07
C LEU A 201 -4.01 17.70 -15.09
N SER A 202 -5.33 17.61 -15.32
CA SER A 202 -6.22 18.78 -15.36
C SER A 202 -6.85 19.05 -13.99
N ASN A 203 -7.29 20.29 -13.76
CA ASN A 203 -7.88 20.75 -12.48
C ASN A 203 -6.99 20.39 -11.29
N ALA A 204 -5.68 20.63 -11.43
CA ALA A 204 -4.69 20.27 -10.43
C ALA A 204 -4.58 21.30 -9.29
N ASP A 205 -5.50 22.27 -9.20
CA ASP A 205 -5.57 23.23 -8.10
C ASP A 205 -5.78 22.53 -6.74
N ALA A 206 -6.49 21.40 -6.73
CA ALA A 206 -6.59 20.53 -5.56
C ALA A 206 -5.23 20.04 -5.05
N PHE A 207 -4.20 20.00 -5.90
CA PHE A 207 -2.85 19.52 -5.61
C PHE A 207 -1.83 20.65 -5.46
N GLY A 208 -2.25 21.90 -5.64
CA GLY A 208 -1.37 23.06 -5.62
C GLY A 208 -0.53 23.21 -6.90
N SER A 209 0.70 23.67 -6.77
CA SER A 209 1.55 24.04 -7.92
C SER A 209 2.41 22.91 -8.49
N GLN A 210 2.47 21.76 -7.82
CA GLN A 210 3.32 20.62 -8.18
C GLN A 210 2.62 19.31 -7.84
N ALA A 211 2.81 18.31 -8.69
CA ALA A 211 2.42 16.94 -8.41
C ALA A 211 3.57 16.00 -8.79
N PHE A 212 3.72 14.92 -8.04
CA PHE A 212 4.62 13.84 -8.38
C PHE A 212 3.86 12.84 -9.23
N VAL A 213 4.50 12.36 -10.29
CA VAL A 213 3.99 11.25 -11.09
C VAL A 213 4.94 10.09 -10.86
N ARG A 214 4.47 9.10 -10.13
CA ARG A 214 5.13 7.80 -9.99
C ARG A 214 4.53 6.85 -11.01
N GLN A 215 5.38 6.17 -11.75
CA GLN A 215 5.03 5.15 -12.70
C GLN A 215 5.62 3.84 -12.25
N VAL A 216 4.77 2.84 -12.01
CA VAL A 216 5.19 1.48 -11.72
C VAL A 216 4.85 0.60 -12.92
N LEU A 217 5.82 -0.14 -13.41
CA LEU A 217 5.61 -1.20 -14.39
C LEU A 217 5.53 -2.51 -13.63
N ALA A 218 4.42 -3.23 -13.79
CA ALA A 218 4.19 -4.51 -13.15
C ALA A 218 4.02 -5.63 -14.20
N SER A 219 4.32 -6.84 -13.77
CA SER A 219 4.07 -8.07 -14.51
C SER A 219 3.04 -8.93 -13.77
N SER A 220 2.83 -10.16 -14.24
CA SER A 220 2.01 -11.14 -13.52
C SER A 220 2.59 -11.56 -12.16
N HIS A 221 3.87 -11.28 -11.88
CA HIS A 221 4.52 -11.58 -10.60
C HIS A 221 4.58 -10.38 -9.65
N GLY A 222 4.13 -9.19 -10.08
CA GLY A 222 4.08 -7.98 -9.26
C GLY A 222 4.86 -6.80 -9.85
N PRO A 223 5.14 -5.75 -9.04
CA PRO A 223 5.86 -4.55 -9.47
C PRO A 223 7.29 -4.86 -9.89
N VAL A 224 7.68 -4.54 -11.12
CA VAL A 224 9.03 -4.83 -11.61
C VAL A 224 9.95 -3.62 -11.42
N GLU A 225 9.49 -2.42 -11.74
CA GLU A 225 10.29 -1.20 -11.64
C GLU A 225 9.40 0.03 -11.35
N GLU A 226 9.99 1.00 -10.65
CA GLU A 226 9.37 2.28 -10.31
C GLU A 226 10.18 3.44 -10.89
N PHE A 227 9.50 4.27 -11.67
CA PHE A 227 9.99 5.53 -12.21
C PHE A 227 9.24 6.68 -11.55
N GLN A 228 9.89 7.83 -11.42
CA GLN A 228 9.27 9.01 -10.83
C GLN A 228 9.71 10.25 -11.59
N ASP A 229 8.77 11.16 -11.82
CA ASP A 229 9.02 12.50 -12.36
C ASP A 229 8.13 13.52 -11.63
N THR A 230 8.44 14.80 -11.81
CA THR A 230 7.64 15.91 -11.26
C THR A 230 6.87 16.60 -12.36
N ALA A 231 5.55 16.50 -12.30
CA ALA A 231 4.67 17.31 -13.12
C ALA A 231 4.63 18.73 -12.55
N SER A 232 4.99 19.70 -13.38
CA SER A 232 5.03 21.11 -13.00
C SER A 232 4.18 21.95 -13.95
N ASP A 233 3.79 23.13 -13.46
CA ASP A 233 2.86 24.03 -14.14
C ASP A 233 3.39 24.48 -15.50
N LEU A 234 2.59 24.25 -16.54
CA LEU A 234 2.85 24.75 -17.90
C LEU A 234 2.23 26.14 -18.17
N ASN A 235 1.54 26.74 -17.19
CA ASN A 235 0.80 28.01 -17.17
C ASN A 235 -0.72 27.98 -17.48
N VAL A 236 -1.40 28.98 -16.91
CA VAL A 236 -2.76 29.57 -17.06
C VAL A 236 -4.02 28.71 -16.99
N ASN A 237 -3.98 27.38 -17.06
CA ASN A 237 -5.21 26.56 -17.02
C ASN A 237 -5.15 25.35 -16.07
N LEU A 238 -4.32 25.40 -15.02
CA LEU A 238 -4.23 24.34 -14.01
C LEU A 238 -3.93 22.95 -14.61
N LEU A 239 -3.13 22.94 -15.69
CA LEU A 239 -2.68 21.73 -16.37
C LEU A 239 -1.21 21.49 -15.99
N LEU A 240 -0.96 20.41 -15.26
CA LEU A 240 0.40 19.92 -15.02
C LEU A 240 0.74 18.86 -16.08
N ALA A 241 1.98 18.86 -16.54
CA ALA A 241 2.47 17.82 -17.46
C ALA A 241 3.85 17.33 -17.08
N ALA A 242 4.13 16.09 -17.48
CA ALA A 242 5.43 15.43 -17.35
C ALA A 242 5.63 14.48 -18.54
N SER A 243 6.87 14.02 -18.74
CA SER A 243 7.17 12.97 -19.72
C SER A 243 8.30 12.09 -19.24
N MET A 244 8.12 10.77 -19.31
CA MET A 244 9.13 9.80 -18.87
C MET A 244 9.51 8.85 -20.01
N GLY A 245 10.78 8.53 -20.14
CA GLY A 245 11.25 7.42 -20.97
C GLY A 245 11.12 6.11 -20.19
N LEU A 246 10.26 5.21 -20.65
CA LEU A 246 9.93 3.97 -19.95
C LEU A 246 10.26 2.72 -20.80
N PRO A 247 10.74 1.64 -20.18
CA PRO A 247 10.73 0.31 -20.79
C PRO A 247 9.29 -0.11 -21.15
N SER A 248 9.12 -0.87 -22.23
CA SER A 248 7.81 -1.36 -22.66
C SER A 248 7.88 -2.84 -23.00
N PHE A 249 7.42 -3.70 -22.10
CA PHE A 249 7.46 -5.15 -22.29
C PHE A 249 6.06 -5.76 -22.48
N PRO A 250 5.95 -6.94 -23.11
CA PRO A 250 4.67 -7.59 -23.33
C PRO A 250 3.91 -7.83 -22.03
N ASN A 251 2.60 -7.56 -22.05
CA ASN A 251 1.69 -7.71 -20.91
C ASN A 251 2.06 -6.88 -19.67
N ALA A 252 2.86 -5.82 -19.83
CA ALA A 252 3.09 -4.86 -18.76
C ALA A 252 1.77 -4.27 -18.28
N ILE A 253 1.55 -4.35 -16.96
CA ILE A 253 0.54 -3.58 -16.26
C ILE A 253 1.19 -2.25 -15.89
N ASP A 254 0.53 -1.19 -16.32
CA ASP A 254 0.93 0.19 -16.13
C ASP A 254 0.14 0.75 -14.95
N ILE A 255 0.87 1.22 -13.94
CA ILE A 255 0.31 1.71 -12.69
C ILE A 255 0.83 3.13 -12.49
N VAL A 256 -0.06 4.10 -12.62
CA VAL A 256 0.24 5.51 -12.45
C VAL A 256 -0.26 5.95 -11.09
N ASP A 257 0.64 6.47 -10.25
CA ASP A 257 0.35 7.09 -8.96
C ASP A 257 0.69 8.58 -9.06
N VAL A 258 -0.33 9.42 -9.15
CA VAL A 258 -0.20 10.88 -9.10
C VAL A 258 -0.39 11.31 -7.66
N SER A 259 0.65 11.88 -7.05
CA SER A 259 0.59 12.34 -5.67
C SER A 259 0.91 13.82 -5.49
N ALA A 260 0.32 14.44 -4.48
CA ALA A 260 0.66 15.78 -4.05
C ALA A 260 0.39 15.97 -2.56
N ALA A 261 1.16 16.86 -1.94
CA ALA A 261 0.97 17.29 -0.57
C ALA A 261 0.50 18.75 -0.56
N PRO A 262 -0.80 19.02 -0.74
CA PRO A 262 -1.34 20.39 -0.80
C PRO A 262 -1.13 21.15 0.51
N ASN A 263 -0.97 20.43 1.62
CA ASN A 263 -0.59 20.97 2.92
C ASN A 263 0.44 20.06 3.61
N VAL A 264 0.91 20.47 4.78
CA VAL A 264 2.03 19.81 5.49
C VAL A 264 1.66 18.52 6.22
N ASP A 265 0.36 18.25 6.37
CA ASP A 265 -0.17 17.13 7.15
C ASP A 265 -1.00 16.16 6.29
N ALA A 266 -1.12 16.41 4.98
CA ALA A 266 -1.90 15.58 4.05
C ALA A 266 -1.14 15.27 2.75
N GLU A 267 -1.25 14.04 2.26
CA GLU A 267 -0.82 13.60 0.94
C GLU A 267 -2.02 12.96 0.20
N HIS A 268 -2.26 13.38 -1.03
CA HIS A 268 -3.25 12.75 -1.91
C HIS A 268 -2.57 11.83 -2.90
N HIS A 269 -3.21 10.71 -3.23
CA HIS A 269 -2.79 9.80 -4.29
C HIS A 269 -3.96 9.49 -5.22
N LEU A 270 -3.77 9.67 -6.53
CA LEU A 270 -4.63 9.10 -7.56
C LEU A 270 -3.88 7.96 -8.21
N ILE A 271 -4.37 6.75 -8.00
CA ILE A 271 -3.76 5.55 -8.54
C ILE A 271 -4.66 5.02 -9.64
N ASP A 272 -4.11 4.81 -10.83
CA ASP A 272 -4.78 4.11 -11.91
C ASP A 272 -3.91 2.96 -12.38
N TRP A 273 -4.55 1.87 -12.79
CA TRP A 273 -3.84 0.77 -13.43
C TRP A 273 -4.57 0.25 -14.66
N GLY A 274 -3.80 -0.27 -15.59
CA GLY A 274 -4.31 -0.83 -16.82
C GLY A 274 -3.23 -1.44 -17.69
N ALA A 275 -3.58 -1.76 -18.94
CA ALA A 275 -2.58 -2.07 -19.95
C ALA A 275 -1.70 -0.84 -20.22
N PHE A 276 -0.41 -1.07 -20.48
CA PHE A 276 0.53 0.01 -20.80
C PHE A 276 0.09 0.90 -21.95
N ALA A 277 0.12 2.21 -21.71
CA ALA A 277 -0.23 3.24 -22.68
C ALA A 277 0.79 4.37 -22.70
N ASN A 278 1.10 4.89 -23.90
CA ASN A 278 2.08 5.98 -24.08
C ASN A 278 1.56 7.37 -23.63
N SER A 279 0.32 7.44 -23.16
CA SER A 279 -0.28 8.67 -22.66
C SER A 279 -1.17 8.36 -21.47
N TYR A 280 -1.12 9.24 -20.47
CA TYR A 280 -2.00 9.21 -19.31
C TYR A 280 -2.60 10.59 -19.09
N ALA A 281 -3.91 10.65 -18.90
CA ALA A 281 -4.63 11.87 -18.60
C ALA A 281 -5.61 11.64 -17.46
N VAL A 282 -5.66 12.56 -16.51
CA VAL A 282 -6.57 12.48 -15.37
C VAL A 282 -7.07 13.87 -14.96
N ASP A 283 -8.34 13.94 -14.57
CA ASP A 283 -8.92 15.08 -13.88
C ASP A 283 -8.70 14.91 -12.38
N VAL A 284 -7.75 15.66 -11.84
CA VAL A 284 -7.33 15.56 -10.43
C VAL A 284 -8.44 16.07 -9.52
N GLY A 285 -8.98 17.27 -9.81
CA GLY A 285 -10.03 17.89 -9.02
C GLY A 285 -11.32 17.06 -8.93
N ALA A 286 -11.68 16.35 -10.01
CA ALA A 286 -12.85 15.47 -10.00
C ALA A 286 -12.72 14.22 -9.10
N ARG A 287 -11.48 13.83 -8.76
CA ARG A 287 -11.19 12.62 -8.00
C ARG A 287 -10.68 12.87 -6.59
N ALA A 288 -10.06 14.02 -6.35
CA ALA A 288 -9.51 14.38 -5.05
C ALA A 288 -10.53 14.14 -3.92
N LEU A 289 -10.07 13.49 -2.85
CA LEU A 289 -10.85 13.33 -1.62
C LEU A 289 -10.80 14.60 -0.77
N PRO A 290 -11.74 14.83 0.14
CA PRO A 290 -11.66 15.94 1.08
C PRO A 290 -10.43 15.79 2.00
N GLU A 291 -9.69 16.88 2.20
CA GLU A 291 -8.67 16.95 3.24
C GLU A 291 -9.29 16.78 4.63
N ILE A 292 -8.57 16.16 5.56
CA ILE A 292 -9.02 16.04 6.95
C ILE A 292 -8.20 16.86 7.94
N SER A 293 -8.87 17.30 9.01
CA SER A 293 -8.18 17.87 10.18
C SER A 293 -7.42 16.80 10.95
N ALA A 294 -6.51 17.25 11.83
CA ALA A 294 -5.88 16.36 12.80
C ALA A 294 -6.93 15.53 13.57
N PRO A 295 -6.88 14.20 13.50
CA PRO A 295 -7.81 13.32 14.18
C PRO A 295 -7.56 13.31 15.68
N THR A 296 -8.59 12.99 16.45
CA THR A 296 -8.56 12.91 17.92
C THR A 296 -9.30 11.66 18.40
N VAL A 297 -8.84 11.07 19.51
CA VAL A 297 -9.54 9.96 20.17
C VAL A 297 -10.39 10.49 21.32
N ASP A 298 -11.70 10.25 21.24
CA ASP A 298 -12.63 10.38 22.35
C ASP A 298 -12.71 9.04 23.08
N THR A 299 -12.07 8.98 24.25
CA THR A 299 -12.05 7.77 25.09
C THR A 299 -13.33 7.54 25.88
N THR A 300 -14.22 8.54 25.95
CA THR A 300 -15.54 8.39 26.59
C THR A 300 -16.53 7.77 25.62
N LEU A 301 -16.51 8.20 24.37
CA LEU A 301 -17.36 7.68 23.31
C LEU A 301 -16.75 6.46 22.59
N HIS A 302 -15.49 6.13 22.89
CA HIS A 302 -14.70 5.13 22.18
C HIS A 302 -14.70 5.40 20.67
N GLN A 303 -14.29 6.60 20.26
CA GLN A 303 -14.30 7.02 18.85
C GLN A 303 -13.02 7.73 18.44
N LEU A 304 -12.57 7.46 17.23
CA LEU A 304 -11.63 8.32 16.51
C LEU A 304 -12.43 9.31 15.67
N THR A 305 -12.16 10.61 15.74
CA THR A 305 -12.94 11.66 15.04
C THR A 305 -12.04 12.66 14.34
N TRP A 306 -12.53 13.23 13.24
CA TRP A 306 -11.89 14.32 12.48
C TRP A 306 -12.96 15.15 11.77
N THR A 307 -12.56 16.25 11.15
CA THR A 307 -13.40 17.04 10.25
C THR A 307 -12.89 16.90 8.81
N GLN A 308 -13.80 17.00 7.84
CA GLN A 308 -13.48 16.97 6.41
C GLN A 308 -13.69 18.37 5.82
N ALA A 309 -12.80 18.80 4.92
CA ALA A 309 -13.00 19.98 4.10
C ALA A 309 -14.22 19.81 3.19
N VAL A 310 -14.80 20.93 2.74
CA VAL A 310 -15.94 20.90 1.82
C VAL A 310 -15.44 20.62 0.40
N GLY A 311 -16.02 19.59 -0.24
CA GLY A 311 -15.74 19.24 -1.64
C GLY A 311 -15.12 17.86 -1.79
N GLY A 312 -14.61 17.58 -3.00
CA GLY A 312 -14.00 16.31 -3.34
C GLY A 312 -14.99 15.16 -3.53
N ALA A 313 -14.45 14.00 -3.90
CA ALA A 313 -15.20 12.77 -3.99
C ALA A 313 -15.50 12.21 -2.58
N VAL A 314 -16.68 11.61 -2.42
CA VAL A 314 -17.04 10.95 -1.15
C VAL A 314 -16.17 9.69 -0.98
N PRO A 315 -15.42 9.56 0.13
CA PRO A 315 -14.65 8.36 0.40
C PRO A 315 -15.57 7.15 0.58
N ASP A 316 -15.05 5.97 0.28
CA ASP A 316 -15.77 4.72 0.46
C ASP A 316 -15.37 4.01 1.77
N PHE A 317 -14.12 4.20 2.22
CA PHE A 317 -13.60 3.65 3.46
C PHE A 317 -12.65 4.62 4.17
N VAL A 318 -12.33 4.26 5.42
CA VAL A 318 -11.28 4.88 6.20
C VAL A 318 -10.42 3.80 6.87
N THR A 319 -9.11 4.02 6.94
CA THR A 319 -8.21 3.25 7.80
C THR A 319 -7.50 4.17 8.77
N ALA A 320 -7.22 3.72 9.98
CA ALA A 320 -6.41 4.49 10.92
C ALA A 320 -5.39 3.59 11.61
N PHE A 321 -4.25 4.20 11.94
CA PHE A 321 -3.19 3.57 12.71
C PHE A 321 -2.79 4.47 13.86
N ALA A 322 -2.82 3.93 15.07
CA ALA A 322 -2.43 4.61 16.29
C ALA A 322 -1.45 3.77 17.10
N THR A 323 -0.51 4.44 17.76
CA THR A 323 0.30 3.86 18.83
C THR A 323 -0.27 4.37 20.15
N VAL A 324 -0.56 3.47 21.06
CA VAL A 324 -1.10 3.78 22.38
C VAL A 324 -0.06 3.42 23.42
N THR A 325 0.22 4.34 24.34
CA THR A 325 1.12 4.13 25.45
C THR A 325 0.36 4.34 26.75
N ARG A 326 0.37 3.32 27.61
CA ARG A 326 -0.15 3.40 28.97
C ARG A 326 1.00 3.52 29.95
N SER A 327 0.94 4.57 30.78
CA SER A 327 1.85 4.72 31.91
C SER A 327 1.44 3.77 33.06
N GLU A 328 2.32 3.60 34.05
CA GLU A 328 2.20 2.75 35.26
C GLU A 328 0.76 2.32 35.67
N PRO A 329 0.56 1.07 36.17
CA PRO A 329 1.58 0.18 36.75
C PRO A 329 2.20 -0.83 35.77
N SER A 330 1.66 -0.92 34.55
CA SER A 330 2.16 -1.80 33.50
C SER A 330 2.47 -0.95 32.28
N PHE A 331 3.73 -0.51 32.19
CA PHE A 331 4.21 0.15 30.97
C PHE A 331 3.89 -0.76 29.79
N SER A 332 2.95 -0.32 28.98
CA SER A 332 2.47 -1.07 27.83
C SER A 332 2.37 -0.13 26.65
N ASN A 333 2.89 -0.60 25.53
CA ASN A 333 2.79 0.06 24.24
C ASN A 333 2.16 -0.95 23.29
N TRP A 334 1.10 -0.52 22.62
CA TRP A 334 0.49 -1.32 21.57
C TRP A 334 0.09 -0.46 20.39
N ARG A 335 -0.18 -1.15 19.30
CA ARG A 335 -0.60 -0.58 18.04
C ARG A 335 -2.04 -0.95 17.76
N VAL A 336 -2.81 0.00 17.26
CA VAL A 336 -4.18 -0.21 16.83
C VAL A 336 -4.27 0.12 15.36
N TRP A 337 -4.63 -0.90 14.58
CA TRP A 337 -4.99 -0.80 13.17
C TRP A 337 -6.49 -0.97 13.06
N ILE A 338 -7.17 -0.03 12.43
CA ILE A 338 -8.61 -0.13 12.21
C ILE A 338 -8.96 0.23 10.77
N ALA A 339 -9.90 -0.50 10.20
CA ALA A 339 -10.53 -0.22 8.92
C ALA A 339 -12.04 -0.18 9.09
N ALA A 340 -12.70 0.79 8.47
CA ALA A 340 -14.13 0.99 8.58
C ALA A 340 -14.73 1.55 7.28
N PRO A 341 -16.06 1.47 7.11
CA PRO A 341 -16.76 2.25 6.10
C PRO A 341 -16.47 3.74 6.25
N ALA A 342 -16.57 4.50 5.17
CA ALA A 342 -16.33 5.94 5.21
C ALA A 342 -17.22 6.69 6.21
N GLY A 343 -16.65 7.74 6.79
CA GLY A 343 -17.31 8.64 7.74
C GLY A 343 -16.39 9.76 8.18
N THR A 344 -16.80 10.52 9.19
CA THR A 344 -15.97 11.50 9.91
C THR A 344 -15.59 11.02 11.31
N SER A 345 -15.94 9.77 11.63
CA SER A 345 -15.56 9.09 12.85
C SER A 345 -15.51 7.59 12.64
N ILE A 346 -14.75 6.90 13.50
CA ILE A 346 -14.71 5.44 13.58
C ILE A 346 -14.99 5.04 15.02
N ALA A 347 -15.96 4.15 15.22
CA ALA A 347 -16.18 3.50 16.50
C ALA A 347 -15.05 2.51 16.78
N LEU A 348 -14.44 2.62 17.96
CA LEU A 348 -13.50 1.66 18.51
C LEU A 348 -14.30 0.67 19.37
N PRO A 349 -14.27 -0.64 19.08
CA PRO A 349 -15.03 -1.60 19.85
C PRO A 349 -14.50 -1.68 21.29
N THR A 350 -15.42 -1.84 22.25
CA THR A 350 -15.04 -2.21 23.61
C THR A 350 -14.65 -3.69 23.62
N LEU A 351 -13.37 -3.97 23.84
CA LEU A 351 -12.83 -5.33 23.86
C LEU A 351 -13.17 -6.05 25.17
N PRO A 352 -13.35 -7.39 25.15
CA PRO A 352 -13.67 -8.18 26.34
C PRO A 352 -12.63 -8.12 27.45
N THR A 353 -13.03 -8.52 28.66
CA THR A 353 -12.24 -8.35 29.90
C THR A 353 -10.90 -9.09 29.92
N ASP A 354 -10.76 -10.18 29.17
CA ASP A 354 -9.53 -10.96 29.06
C ASP A 354 -8.47 -10.28 28.17
N VAL A 355 -8.83 -9.23 27.45
CA VAL A 355 -7.95 -8.36 26.66
C VAL A 355 -8.25 -6.88 26.90
N ALA A 356 -8.86 -6.53 28.04
CA ALA A 356 -9.27 -5.16 28.36
C ALA A 356 -8.09 -4.18 28.39
N ASP A 357 -6.86 -4.67 28.54
CA ASP A 357 -5.66 -3.85 28.45
C ASP A 357 -5.55 -3.10 27.11
N PHE A 358 -6.16 -3.60 26.04
CA PHE A 358 -6.14 -2.95 24.73
C PHE A 358 -7.24 -1.90 24.54
N ASN A 359 -8.21 -1.80 25.47
CA ASN A 359 -9.17 -0.70 25.46
C ASN A 359 -8.44 0.59 25.79
N ILE A 360 -8.56 1.60 24.93
CA ILE A 360 -7.95 2.91 25.15
C ILE A 360 -8.68 3.61 26.28
N ALA A 361 -7.97 3.91 27.36
CA ALA A 361 -8.46 4.62 28.53
C ALA A 361 -8.10 6.11 28.46
N ALA A 362 -8.82 6.95 29.23
CA ALA A 362 -8.55 8.38 29.31
C ALA A 362 -7.14 8.74 29.85
N THR A 363 -6.46 7.80 30.49
CA THR A 363 -5.08 7.95 31.01
C THR A 363 -4.01 7.56 29.99
N ASP A 364 -4.40 6.99 28.84
CA ASP A 364 -3.47 6.55 27.83
C ASP A 364 -3.03 7.73 26.96
N GLU A 365 -1.76 7.72 26.56
CA GLU A 365 -1.25 8.61 25.53
C GLU A 365 -1.49 7.97 24.17
N VAL A 366 -2.26 8.62 23.31
CA VAL A 366 -2.57 8.14 21.96
C VAL A 366 -1.86 8.99 20.93
N PHE A 367 -0.95 8.37 20.18
CA PHE A 367 -0.31 8.97 19.02
C PHE A 367 -0.92 8.40 17.74
N ILE A 368 -1.80 9.17 17.09
CA ILE A 368 -2.38 8.78 15.80
C ILE A 368 -1.30 9.00 14.73
N THR A 369 -0.83 7.89 14.16
CA THR A 369 0.24 7.91 13.17
C THR A 369 -0.29 8.29 11.79
N ASN A 370 -1.47 7.79 11.43
CA ASN A 370 -2.14 8.20 10.22
C ASN A 370 -3.64 7.88 10.24
N VAL A 371 -4.38 8.63 9.44
CA VAL A 371 -5.76 8.34 9.04
C VAL A 371 -5.80 8.47 7.52
N ASN A 372 -6.31 7.44 6.85
CA ASN A 372 -6.38 7.41 5.40
C ASN A 372 -7.84 7.33 4.98
N LEU A 373 -8.29 8.26 4.15
CA LEU A 373 -9.53 8.13 3.40
C LEU A 373 -9.23 7.43 2.07
N GLY A 374 -10.16 6.59 1.61
CA GLY A 374 -9.99 5.95 0.31
C GLY A 374 -11.28 5.77 -0.46
N LYS A 375 -11.14 5.86 -1.79
CA LYS A 375 -12.20 5.65 -2.78
C LYS A 375 -11.75 4.64 -3.82
N VAL A 376 -12.59 3.62 -4.05
CA VAL A 376 -12.30 2.47 -4.93
C VAL A 376 -13.58 1.97 -5.61
N PRO A 377 -13.50 1.39 -6.81
CA PRO A 377 -14.61 0.68 -7.43
C PRO A 377 -15.17 -0.40 -6.49
N GLY A 378 -16.49 -0.43 -6.33
CA GLY A 378 -17.17 -1.36 -5.40
C GLY A 378 -17.15 -0.93 -3.93
N GLY A 379 -16.51 0.20 -3.60
CA GLY A 379 -16.48 0.78 -2.27
C GLY A 379 -15.80 -0.09 -1.23
N TYR A 380 -16.11 0.12 0.06
CA TYR A 380 -15.47 -0.60 1.16
C TYR A 380 -15.60 -2.13 1.04
N ASP A 381 -16.73 -2.64 0.56
CA ASP A 381 -16.95 -4.09 0.41
C ASP A 381 -15.91 -4.74 -0.51
N ALA A 382 -15.47 -4.05 -1.56
CA ALA A 382 -14.51 -4.58 -2.52
C ALA A 382 -13.10 -4.73 -1.96
N VAL A 383 -12.75 -3.96 -0.92
CA VAL A 383 -11.41 -3.93 -0.34
C VAL A 383 -11.35 -4.47 1.09
N ARG A 384 -12.48 -4.58 1.79
CA ARG A 384 -12.55 -4.97 3.21
C ARG A 384 -11.78 -6.26 3.51
N ALA A 385 -11.83 -7.24 2.61
CA ALA A 385 -11.12 -8.51 2.76
C ALA A 385 -9.60 -8.36 2.91
N ASN A 386 -8.96 -7.39 2.24
CA ASN A 386 -7.50 -7.22 2.21
C ASN A 386 -7.08 -5.79 2.58
N ILE A 387 -7.90 -5.08 3.37
CA ILE A 387 -7.75 -3.64 3.59
C ILE A 387 -6.47 -3.26 4.35
N PHE A 388 -5.95 -4.16 5.20
CA PHE A 388 -4.70 -3.89 5.92
C PHE A 388 -3.47 -4.03 5.02
N ASP A 389 -3.50 -4.91 4.01
CA ASP A 389 -2.42 -4.97 3.01
C ASP A 389 -2.27 -3.64 2.25
N LEU A 390 -3.39 -2.94 2.01
CA LEU A 390 -3.39 -1.60 1.44
C LEU A 390 -2.77 -0.57 2.41
N ALA A 391 -3.23 -0.56 3.67
CA ALA A 391 -2.76 0.40 4.65
C ALA A 391 -1.25 0.30 4.87
N PHE A 392 -0.71 -0.93 4.91
CA PHE A 392 0.73 -1.17 4.99
C PHE A 392 1.45 -0.75 3.71
N ALA A 393 0.90 -1.07 2.53
CA ALA A 393 1.54 -0.74 1.26
C ALA A 393 1.77 0.78 1.11
N VAL A 394 0.73 1.58 1.39
CA VAL A 394 0.80 3.05 1.30
C VAL A 394 1.84 3.62 2.27
N LEU A 395 1.86 3.14 3.52
CA LEU A 395 2.80 3.61 4.54
C LEU A 395 4.24 3.24 4.25
N ASP A 396 4.49 2.03 3.74
CA ASP A 396 5.84 1.56 3.41
C ASP A 396 6.36 2.14 2.08
N GLY A 397 5.56 2.96 1.39
CA GLY A 397 5.88 3.40 0.03
C GLY A 397 5.92 2.27 -0.99
N ARG A 398 5.33 1.12 -0.65
CA ARG A 398 5.14 0.05 -1.61
C ARG A 398 4.01 0.47 -2.52
N SER A 399 4.24 0.23 -3.82
CA SER A 399 3.20 0.47 -4.81
C SER A 399 1.96 -0.31 -4.42
N PRO A 400 0.79 0.33 -4.40
CA PRO A 400 -0.40 -0.27 -3.83
C PRO A 400 -0.99 -1.37 -4.74
N THR A 401 -0.21 -1.84 -5.71
CA THR A 401 -0.42 -3.05 -6.52
C THR A 401 -1.01 -4.27 -5.83
N THR A 402 -0.81 -4.46 -4.52
CA THR A 402 -1.38 -5.59 -3.77
C THR A 402 -2.91 -5.61 -3.75
N PHE A 403 -3.58 -4.48 -3.99
CA PHE A 403 -5.04 -4.40 -4.11
C PHE A 403 -5.56 -4.53 -5.55
N ILE A 404 -4.67 -4.62 -6.55
CA ILE A 404 -5.05 -4.74 -7.96
C ILE A 404 -5.60 -6.14 -8.22
N THR A 405 -6.92 -6.28 -8.09
CA THR A 405 -7.62 -7.55 -8.31
C THR A 405 -8.14 -7.74 -9.74
N GLY A 406 -7.93 -6.74 -10.61
CA GLY A 406 -8.40 -6.75 -12.00
C GLY A 406 -7.41 -6.11 -12.96
N ALA A 407 -7.58 -6.37 -14.27
CA ALA A 407 -6.68 -5.88 -15.31
C ALA A 407 -6.65 -4.35 -15.46
N THR A 408 -7.71 -3.67 -15.01
CA THR A 408 -7.84 -2.20 -15.03
C THR A 408 -8.58 -1.71 -13.80
N GLY A 409 -8.26 -0.51 -13.33
CA GLY A 409 -9.06 0.15 -12.31
C GLY A 409 -8.40 1.42 -11.80
N SER A 410 -8.99 1.96 -10.73
CA SER A 410 -8.60 3.24 -10.14
C SER A 410 -8.78 3.20 -8.62
N ALA A 411 -7.93 3.89 -7.88
CA ALA A 411 -8.12 4.23 -6.48
C ALA A 411 -7.80 5.71 -6.26
N THR A 412 -8.39 6.31 -5.25
CA THR A 412 -7.95 7.60 -4.75
C THR A 412 -7.80 7.51 -3.25
N LEU A 413 -6.71 8.04 -2.72
CA LEU A 413 -6.41 8.05 -1.29
C LEU A 413 -6.10 9.47 -0.84
N GLU A 414 -6.49 9.78 0.38
CA GLU A 414 -6.00 10.91 1.16
C GLU A 414 -5.39 10.34 2.43
N LEU A 415 -4.17 10.76 2.72
CA LEU A 415 -3.34 10.31 3.82
C LEU A 415 -3.08 11.51 4.71
N TRP A 416 -3.67 11.51 5.90
CA TRP A 416 -3.26 12.40 6.97
C TRP A 416 -2.18 11.74 7.82
N ALA A 417 -1.10 12.47 8.13
CA ALA A 417 -0.13 12.07 9.15
C ALA A 417 0.56 13.29 9.78
N PRO A 418 0.87 13.26 11.10
CA PRO A 418 1.44 14.39 11.80
C PRO A 418 2.84 14.74 11.28
N ARG A 419 3.13 16.06 11.18
CA ARG A 419 4.40 16.64 10.71
C ARG A 419 5.65 15.83 11.10
N GLY A 420 6.55 15.69 10.12
CA GLY A 420 7.87 15.07 10.28
C GLY A 420 7.97 13.63 9.78
N ARG A 421 6.85 12.94 9.54
CA ARG A 421 6.83 11.64 8.85
C ARG A 421 6.55 11.73 7.35
N LEU A 422 5.63 12.62 6.94
CA LEU A 422 5.33 12.85 5.52
C LEU A 422 6.38 13.71 4.81
N ALA A 423 7.32 14.28 5.56
CA ALA A 423 8.56 14.76 4.99
C ALA A 423 9.38 13.54 4.53
N ARG A 424 8.87 12.80 3.55
CA ARG A 424 9.73 12.35 2.47
C ARG A 424 10.41 13.64 2.00
N THR A 425 11.62 13.91 2.49
CA THR A 425 12.63 14.44 1.57
C THR A 425 12.47 13.56 0.36
N ALA A 426 11.95 14.14 -0.75
CA ALA A 426 11.75 13.43 -2.00
C ALA A 426 12.90 12.42 -2.10
N PRO A 427 12.62 11.10 -2.15
CA PRO A 427 13.70 10.12 -2.13
C PRO A 427 14.74 10.65 -3.11
N GLN A 428 15.99 10.82 -2.67
CA GLN A 428 17.06 11.30 -3.54
C GLN A 428 17.39 10.20 -4.57
N LYS A 429 16.42 9.75 -5.37
CA LYS A 429 16.62 9.41 -6.77
C LYS A 429 16.34 10.71 -7.52
N ARG A 430 17.37 11.56 -7.57
CA ARG A 430 17.42 12.70 -8.46
C ARG A 430 17.70 12.13 -9.84
N ILE A 431 16.77 12.32 -10.79
CA ILE A 431 16.99 12.54 -12.25
C ILE A 431 15.65 12.32 -12.98
N LEU A 432 15.20 13.08 -13.98
CA LEU A 432 15.67 14.28 -14.68
C LEU A 432 14.42 14.93 -15.29
N THR A 433 14.28 16.24 -15.17
CA THR A 433 13.53 17.00 -16.17
C THR A 433 14.36 16.99 -17.45
N GLY A 434 13.91 16.25 -18.45
CA GLY A 434 14.30 16.48 -19.84
C GLY A 434 13.80 17.86 -20.26
N ARG A 435 14.58 18.91 -19.97
CA ARG A 435 14.31 20.24 -20.52
C ARG A 435 14.65 20.17 -22.02
N THR A 436 13.68 19.79 -22.84
CA THR A 436 13.74 20.04 -24.28
C THR A 436 13.83 21.54 -24.48
N HIS A 437 15.01 22.01 -24.89
CA HIS A 437 15.22 23.35 -25.41
C HIS A 437 14.61 23.51 -26.80
#